data_AF-A0A959LUN3-F1
#
_entry.id   AF-A0A959LUN3-F1
#
_cell.length_a   1.000
_cell.length_b   1.000
_cell.length_c   1.000
_cell.angle_alpha   90.00
_cell.angle_beta   90.00
_cell.angle_gamma   90.00
#
_symmetry.space_group_name_H-M   'P 1'
#
loop_
_entity.id
_entity.type
_entity.pdbx_description
1 polymer ?
#
loop_
_entity_poly.entity_id
_entity_poly.type
_entity_poly.pdbx_seq_one_letter_code
_entity_poly.pdbx_strand_id
1 'polypeptide(L)'
;MNEKKVSSRYAKAIYDLAKDGNLQETVLSDFNLILDTIEKSNELGNLVESPIISSSKKFAIFEEVFQESISPTTFSFIKLLTENFIN
;
A
#
# COMPACT_ATOMS: atom_id res chain seq x y z
N MET A 1 -9.90 17.84 1.94
CA MET A 1 -11.13 17.21 2.52
C MET A 1 -11.62 15.98 1.74
N ASN A 2 -11.24 15.80 0.46
CA ASN A 2 -11.59 14.61 -0.34
C ASN A 2 -10.67 13.39 -0.12
N GLU A 3 -9.35 13.57 -0.01
CA GLU A 3 -8.40 12.46 0.17
C GLU A 3 -8.71 11.61 1.40
N LYS A 4 -8.93 12.23 2.58
CA LYS A 4 -9.31 11.52 3.83
C LYS A 4 -10.57 10.65 3.69
N LYS A 5 -11.54 11.06 2.86
CA LYS A 5 -12.76 10.27 2.62
C LYS A 5 -12.48 9.05 1.76
N VAL A 6 -11.49 9.13 0.87
CA VAL A 6 -11.14 7.99 0.03
C VAL A 6 -10.22 7.04 0.76
N SER A 7 -9.20 7.55 1.48
CA SER A 7 -8.35 6.72 2.35
C SER A 7 -9.16 5.92 3.36
N SER A 8 -10.18 6.52 3.98
CA SER A 8 -11.06 5.80 4.93
C SER A 8 -11.90 4.71 4.28
N ARG A 9 -12.32 4.86 3.02
CA ARG A 9 -13.03 3.80 2.27
C ARG A 9 -12.11 2.63 1.97
N TYR A 10 -10.90 2.89 1.52
CA TYR A 10 -9.91 1.86 1.24
C TYR A 10 -9.45 1.15 2.52
N ALA A 11 -9.19 1.89 3.60
CA ALA A 11 -8.88 1.31 4.91
C ALA A 11 -10.01 0.38 5.39
N LYS A 12 -11.27 0.79 5.22
CA LYS A 12 -12.41 -0.08 5.53
C LYS A 12 -12.47 -1.30 4.60
N ALA A 13 -12.25 -1.14 3.30
CA ALA A 13 -12.30 -2.24 2.34
C ALA A 13 -11.26 -3.34 2.64
N ILE A 14 -10.01 -2.96 2.92
CA ILE A 14 -8.97 -3.93 3.28
C ILE A 14 -9.20 -4.53 4.67
N TYR A 15 -9.72 -3.75 5.62
CA TYR A 15 -10.10 -4.27 6.94
C TYR A 15 -11.23 -5.31 6.84
N ASP A 16 -12.30 -5.01 6.09
CA ASP A 16 -13.42 -5.92 5.89
C ASP A 16 -12.95 -7.20 5.18
N LEU A 17 -12.11 -7.07 4.13
CA LEU A 17 -11.48 -8.22 3.46
C LEU A 17 -10.61 -9.06 4.41
N ALA A 18 -9.77 -8.40 5.22
CA ALA A 18 -8.92 -9.09 6.19
C ALA A 18 -9.76 -9.79 7.26
N LYS A 19 -10.90 -9.20 7.65
CA LYS A 19 -11.80 -9.76 8.64
C LYS A 19 -12.44 -11.06 8.16
N ASP A 20 -12.91 -11.10 6.93
CA ASP A 20 -13.53 -12.30 6.35
C ASP A 20 -12.53 -13.47 6.26
N GLY A 21 -11.24 -13.17 6.13
CA GLY A 21 -10.17 -14.17 6.09
C GLY A 21 -9.47 -14.47 7.43
N ASN A 22 -9.83 -13.81 8.53
CA ASN A 22 -9.06 -13.81 9.80
C ASN A 22 -7.58 -13.40 9.63
N LEU A 23 -7.32 -12.43 8.76
CA LEU A 23 -5.98 -11.94 8.40
C LEU A 23 -5.67 -10.54 8.96
N GLN A 24 -6.46 -10.03 9.93
CA GLN A 24 -6.35 -8.65 10.40
C GLN A 24 -4.96 -8.33 10.98
N GLU A 25 -4.41 -9.25 11.79
CA GLU A 25 -3.07 -9.09 12.37
C GLU A 25 -1.99 -9.11 11.30
N THR A 26 -2.08 -10.02 10.32
CA THR A 26 -1.16 -10.10 9.18
C THR A 26 -1.18 -8.81 8.37
N VAL A 27 -2.36 -8.34 7.98
CA VAL A 27 -2.53 -7.11 7.21
C VAL A 27 -2.02 -5.90 7.98
N LEU A 28 -2.30 -5.81 9.29
CA LEU A 28 -1.76 -4.75 10.14
C LEU A 28 -0.22 -4.79 10.19
N SER A 29 0.36 -5.97 10.36
CA SER A 29 1.82 -6.14 10.38
C SER A 29 2.45 -5.73 9.05
N ASP A 30 1.85 -6.12 7.92
CA ASP A 30 2.32 -5.76 6.59
C ASP A 30 2.32 -4.24 6.38
N PHE A 31 1.23 -3.55 6.76
CA PHE A 31 1.15 -2.09 6.65
C PHE A 31 2.08 -1.35 7.61
N ASN A 32 2.40 -1.93 8.77
CA ASN A 32 3.43 -1.38 9.65
C ASN A 32 4.83 -1.51 9.02
N LEU A 33 5.13 -2.65 8.39
CA LEU A 33 6.41 -2.89 7.71
C LEU A 33 6.62 -1.93 6.53
N ILE A 34 5.70 -1.98 5.56
CA ILE A 34 5.00 -0.79 5.07
C ILE A 34 5.61 0.59 5.34
N LEU A 35 4.90 1.24 6.26
CA LEU A 35 5.15 2.57 6.76
C LEU A 35 6.58 2.73 7.27
N ASP A 36 7.07 1.80 8.08
CA ASP A 36 8.41 1.86 8.67
C ASP A 36 9.51 1.88 7.60
N THR A 37 9.35 1.10 6.53
CA THR A 37 10.31 1.06 5.40
C THR A 37 10.31 2.38 4.63
N ILE A 38 9.14 2.98 4.42
CA ILE A 38 8.99 4.28 3.74
C ILE A 38 9.59 5.39 4.61
N GLU A 39 9.28 5.42 5.91
CA GLU A 39 9.77 6.44 6.84
C GLU A 39 11.29 6.38 7.04
N LYS A 40 11.89 5.19 6.97
CA LYS A 40 13.34 5.01 7.08
C LYS A 40 14.10 5.28 5.79
N SER A 41 13.42 5.42 4.65
CA SER A 41 14.04 5.66 3.35
C SER A 41 13.51 6.93 2.71
N ASN A 42 14.30 8.00 2.78
CA ASN A 42 13.99 9.27 2.11
C ASN A 42 13.76 9.09 0.59
N GLU A 43 14.49 8.17 -0.04
CA GLU A 43 14.31 7.87 -1.46
C GLU A 43 12.94 7.23 -1.74
N LEU A 44 12.54 6.25 -0.93
CA LEU A 44 11.26 5.58 -1.08
C LEU A 44 10.09 6.52 -0.74
N GLY A 45 10.23 7.35 0.29
CA GLY A 45 9.28 8.42 0.61
C GLY A 45 9.08 9.40 -0.55
N ASN A 46 10.17 9.95 -1.08
CA ASN A 46 10.11 10.85 -2.23
C ASN A 46 9.49 10.18 -3.47
N LEU A 47 9.76 8.89 -3.67
CA LEU A 47 9.18 8.13 -4.78
C LEU A 47 7.66 8.01 -4.67
N VAL A 48 7.14 7.70 -3.47
CA VAL A 48 5.70 7.58 -3.21
C VAL A 48 5.01 8.92 -3.49
N GLU A 49 5.59 10.03 -3.04
CA GLU A 49 5.02 11.37 -3.18
C GLU A 49 5.20 11.98 -4.58
N SER A 50 6.13 11.47 -5.39
CA SER A 50 6.45 12.07 -6.69
C SER A 50 5.30 11.95 -7.70
N PRO A 51 4.74 13.08 -8.21
CA PRO A 51 3.68 13.05 -9.21
C PRO A 51 4.20 12.75 -10.64
N ILE A 52 5.52 12.72 -10.83
CA ILE A 52 6.14 12.56 -12.16
C ILE A 52 6.39 11.07 -12.46
N ILE A 53 6.55 10.25 -11.42
CA ILE A 53 6.76 8.81 -11.58
C ILE A 53 5.40 8.16 -11.85
N SER A 54 5.28 7.47 -12.98
CA SER A 54 4.05 6.78 -13.34
C SER A 54 3.67 5.70 -12.32
N SER A 55 2.37 5.45 -12.19
CA SER A 55 1.80 4.45 -11.30
C SER A 55 2.40 3.07 -11.52
N SER A 56 2.61 2.66 -12.79
CA SER A 56 3.25 1.38 -13.13
C SER A 56 4.69 1.29 -12.64
N LYS A 57 5.46 2.38 -12.72
CA LYS A 57 6.85 2.39 -12.24
C LYS A 57 6.92 2.38 -10.71
N LYS A 58 6.01 3.09 -10.03
CA LYS A 58 5.88 2.98 -8.57
C LYS A 58 5.52 1.56 -8.16
N PHE A 59 4.55 0.94 -8.84
CA PHE A 59 4.16 -0.44 -8.54
C PHE A 59 5.31 -1.44 -8.71
N ALA A 60 6.08 -1.35 -9.80
CA ALA A 60 7.24 -2.22 -10.01
C ALA A 60 8.27 -2.12 -8.87
N ILE A 61 8.50 -0.92 -8.34
CA ILE A 61 9.41 -0.72 -7.21
C ILE A 61 8.80 -1.27 -5.92
N PHE A 62 7.50 -1.10 -5.70
CA PHE A 62 6.81 -1.74 -4.56
C PHE A 62 6.86 -3.27 -4.65
N GLU A 63 6.75 -3.83 -5.85
CA GLU A 63 6.89 -5.26 -6.11
C GLU A 63 8.29 -5.75 -5.72
N GLU A 64 9.34 -5.09 -6.21
CA GLU A 64 10.73 -5.44 -5.87
C GLU A 64 11.03 -5.33 -4.36
N VAL A 65 10.46 -4.34 -3.67
CA VAL A 65 10.77 -4.09 -2.25
C VAL A 65 9.94 -4.97 -1.32
N PHE A 66 8.66 -5.20 -1.61
CA PHE A 66 7.72 -5.77 -0.64
C PHE A 66 7.15 -7.14 -1.01
N GLN A 67 7.21 -7.60 -2.26
CA GLN A 67 6.50 -8.82 -2.71
C GLN A 67 6.77 -10.05 -1.83
N GLU A 68 8.01 -10.23 -1.36
CA GLU A 68 8.38 -11.38 -0.52
C GLU A 68 8.19 -11.14 0.99
N SER A 69 7.90 -9.90 1.39
CA SER A 69 7.87 -9.48 2.80
C SER A 69 6.46 -9.23 3.34
N ILE A 70 5.46 -9.17 2.47
CA ILE A 70 4.06 -8.94 2.85
C ILE A 70 3.16 -10.05 2.33
N SER A 71 1.97 -10.19 2.92
CA SER A 71 1.02 -11.19 2.47
C SER A 71 0.48 -10.92 1.05
N PRO A 72 0.07 -11.97 0.31
CA PRO A 72 -0.56 -11.83 -1.00
C PRO A 72 -1.81 -10.94 -0.98
N THR A 73 -2.55 -10.93 0.14
CA THR A 73 -3.73 -10.08 0.35
C THR A 73 -3.33 -8.60 0.34
N THR A 74 -2.33 -8.23 1.13
CA THR A 74 -1.83 -6.84 1.17
C THR A 74 -1.21 -6.44 -0.15
N PHE A 75 -0.42 -7.32 -0.78
CA PHE A 75 0.20 -7.05 -2.07
C PHE A 75 -0.82 -6.78 -3.18
N SER A 76 -1.86 -7.63 -3.28
CA SER A 76 -2.95 -7.44 -4.24
C SER A 76 -3.72 -6.14 -4.01
N PHE A 77 -3.88 -5.75 -2.75
CA PHE A 77 -4.53 -4.48 -2.41
C PHE A 77 -3.68 -3.27 -2.81
N ILE A 78 -2.36 -3.31 -2.60
CA ILE A 78 -1.43 -2.26 -3.04
C ILE A 78 -1.48 -2.12 -4.56
N LYS A 79 -1.48 -3.23 -5.30
CA LYS A 79 -1.65 -3.20 -6.75
C LYS A 79 -2.90 -2.42 -7.16
N LEU A 80 -4.04 -2.75 -6.55
CA LEU A 80 -5.30 -2.05 -6.79
C LEU A 80 -5.23 -0.56 -6.44
N LEU A 81 -4.55 -0.18 -5.36
CA LEU A 81 -4.33 1.23 -5.03
C LEU A 81 -3.49 1.94 -6.08
N THR A 82 -2.41 1.32 -6.56
CA THR A 82 -1.53 1.92 -7.57
C THR A 82 -2.24 2.13 -8.91
N GLU A 83 -3.13 1.21 -9.30
CA GLU A 83 -3.93 1.31 -10.53
C GLU A 83 -5.04 2.36 -10.46
N ASN A 84 -5.57 2.66 -9.26
CA ASN A 84 -6.73 3.54 -9.09
C ASN A 84 -6.42 4.93 -8.52
N PHE A 85 -5.29 5.11 -7.81
CA PHE A 85 -5.07 6.30 -6.98
C PHE A 85 -3.79 7.09 -7.25
N ILE A 86 -2.76 6.47 -7.85
CA ILE A 86 -1.50 7.17 -8.06
C ILE A 86 -1.46 7.76 -9.48
N ASN A 87 -2.15 8.87 -9.68
CA ASN A 87 -1.98 9.75 -10.84
C ASN A 87 -1.47 11.11 -10.37
#